data_AF-X1ELJ5-F1
#
_entry.id   AF-X1ELJ5-F1
#
_cell.length_a   1.000
_cell.length_b   1.000
_cell.length_c   1.000
_cell.angle_alpha   90.00
_cell.angle_beta   90.00
_cell.angle_gamma   90.00
#
_symmetry.space_group_name_H-M   'P 1'
#
loop_
_entity.id
_entity.type
_entity.pdbx_description
1 polymer ?
#
loop_
_entity_poly.entity_id
_entity_poly.type
_entity_poly.pdbx_seq_one_letter_code
_entity_poly.pdbx_strand_id
1 'polypeptide(L)'
;MGVLLVGAIPVPWYELDNDFHGVHSEFPCDLYYMDTNGTWTDPDGNGKFNDHSGDLNPEIWVGRLWTPTANGNDAALINDYFTRNHKFRLGMLGHARSALAYPDDDWQSF
;
A
#
# COMPACT_ATOMS: atom_id res chain seq x y z
N MET A 1 14.80 -5.42 -6.35
CA MET A 1 14.10 -6.73 -6.16
C MET A 1 12.73 -6.44 -5.56
N GLY A 2 11.86 -7.42 -5.31
CA GLY A 2 10.58 -7.12 -4.66
C GLY A 2 9.71 -8.32 -4.32
N VAL A 3 8.60 -8.03 -3.66
CA VAL A 3 7.73 -9.01 -3.02
C VAL A 3 6.25 -8.68 -3.26
N LEU A 4 5.46 -9.74 -3.44
CA LEU A 4 4.00 -9.66 -3.40
C LEU A 4 3.51 -10.27 -2.09
N LEU A 5 2.92 -9.45 -1.24
CA LEU A 5 2.25 -9.85 -0.01
C LEU A 5 0.85 -10.35 -0.36
N VAL A 6 0.52 -11.60 -0.03
CA VAL A 6 -0.76 -12.23 -0.39
C VAL A 6 -1.46 -12.69 0.88
N GLY A 7 -2.68 -12.18 1.08
CA GLY A 7 -3.51 -12.54 2.23
C GLY A 7 -3.52 -11.49 3.33
N ALA A 8 -3.92 -11.92 4.53
CA ALA A 8 -3.96 -11.12 5.75
C ALA A 8 -2.56 -10.94 6.38
N ILE A 9 -1.66 -10.31 5.63
CA ILE A 9 -0.36 -9.91 6.15
C ILE A 9 -0.56 -8.74 7.14
N PRO A 10 0.09 -8.75 8.32
CA PRO A 10 0.04 -7.62 9.24
C PRO A 10 0.25 -6.28 8.54
N VAL A 11 -0.42 -5.26 9.07
CA VAL A 11 -0.39 -3.92 8.52
C VAL A 11 0.43 -3.06 9.48
N PRO A 12 1.61 -2.57 9.08
CA PRO A 12 2.32 -1.55 9.84
C PRO A 12 1.50 -0.26 9.76
N TRP A 13 1.24 0.34 10.92
CA TRP A 13 0.55 1.62 11.04
C TRP A 13 1.56 2.72 11.30
N TYR A 14 1.33 3.87 10.70
CA TYR A 14 2.08 5.09 10.94
C TYR A 14 1.14 6.20 11.41
N GLU A 15 1.61 7.06 12.30
CA GLU A 15 0.85 8.20 12.81
C GLU A 15 1.64 9.51 12.73
N LEU A 16 0.90 10.61 12.60
CA LEU A 16 1.41 11.98 12.56
C LEU A 16 0.49 12.85 13.42
N ASP A 17 1.05 13.64 14.33
CA ASP A 17 0.27 14.61 15.12
C ASP A 17 -0.26 15.79 14.29
N ASN A 18 0.38 16.05 13.15
CA ASN A 18 0.00 17.11 12.23
C ASN A 18 0.16 16.65 10.78
N ASP A 19 -0.96 16.30 10.16
CA ASP A 19 -1.10 15.90 8.76
C ASP A 19 -1.08 17.07 7.75
N PHE A 20 -0.34 18.13 8.08
CA PHE A 20 -0.34 19.43 7.39
C PHE A 20 -1.61 20.27 7.60
N HIS A 21 -2.63 19.77 8.32
CA HIS A 21 -3.84 20.51 8.68
C HIS A 21 -4.00 20.68 10.20
N GLY A 22 -2.98 20.33 10.98
CA GLY A 22 -3.02 20.38 12.45
C GLY A 22 -3.89 19.28 13.05
N VAL A 23 -4.13 18.19 12.32
CA VAL A 23 -4.94 17.06 12.76
C VAL A 23 -4.05 15.83 12.93
N HIS A 24 -4.32 15.07 13.99
CA HIS A 24 -3.69 13.77 14.21
C HIS A 24 -4.27 12.74 13.21
N SER A 25 -3.39 12.08 12.49
CA SER A 25 -3.74 11.13 11.43
C SER A 25 -2.99 9.82 11.57
N GLU A 26 -3.70 8.72 11.29
CA GLU A 26 -3.17 7.37 11.35
C GLU A 26 -3.47 6.65 10.03
N PHE A 27 -2.49 5.95 9.48
CA PHE A 27 -2.66 5.27 8.20
C PHE A 27 -1.76 4.04 8.05
N PRO A 28 -2.18 3.04 7.26
CA PRO A 28 -1.33 1.91 6.91
C PRO A 28 -0.15 2.36 6.05
N CYS A 29 1.05 1.84 6.32
CA CYS A 29 2.27 2.28 5.64
C CYS A 29 3.12 1.11 5.12
N ASP A 30 2.82 0.63 3.91
CA ASP A 30 3.58 -0.47 3.28
C ASP A 30 5.05 -0.10 2.95
N LEU A 31 5.44 1.18 3.05
CA LEU A 31 6.85 1.60 2.97
C LEU A 31 7.72 0.87 4.01
N TYR A 32 7.17 0.55 5.18
CA TYR A 32 7.87 -0.24 6.22
C TYR A 32 8.38 -1.60 5.69
N TYR A 33 7.67 -2.23 4.75
CA TYR A 33 8.13 -3.49 4.14
C TYR A 33 9.07 -3.28 2.95
N MET A 34 9.08 -2.08 2.38
CA MET A 34 9.95 -1.72 1.26
C MET A 34 11.33 -1.26 1.74
N ASP A 35 11.37 -0.65 2.91
CA ASP A 35 12.56 -0.18 3.60
C ASP A 35 13.18 -1.32 4.44
N THR A 36 14.43 -1.66 4.10
CA THR A 36 15.17 -2.76 4.71
C THR A 36 16.42 -2.30 5.48
N ASN A 37 16.74 -1.01 5.43
CA ASN A 37 17.96 -0.44 6.01
C ASN A 37 17.75 0.91 6.73
N GLY A 38 16.53 1.42 6.78
CA GLY A 38 16.08 2.54 7.60
C GLY A 38 15.68 2.11 9.01
N THR A 39 15.32 3.11 9.82
CA THR A 39 15.00 2.94 11.25
C THR A 39 13.59 3.45 11.51
N TRP A 40 12.71 2.55 11.97
CA TRP A 40 11.33 2.85 12.36
C TRP A 40 11.18 2.70 13.86
N THR A 41 10.58 3.69 14.52
CA THR A 41 10.39 3.66 15.98
C THR A 41 8.98 4.04 16.41
N ASP A 42 8.59 3.51 17.57
CA ASP A 42 7.33 3.74 18.28
C ASP A 42 7.70 4.06 19.75
N PRO A 43 8.12 5.32 20.06
CA PRO A 43 8.59 5.69 21.39
C PRO A 43 7.50 5.71 22.46
N ASP A 44 6.24 5.92 22.10
CA ASP A 44 5.11 5.92 23.03
C ASP A 44 4.48 4.52 23.20
N GLY A 45 4.87 3.56 22.37
CA GLY A 45 4.60 2.13 22.53
C GLY A 45 3.15 1.75 22.22
N ASN A 46 2.49 2.51 21.36
CA ASN A 46 1.06 2.35 21.06
C ASN A 46 0.79 1.35 19.92
N GLY A 47 1.84 0.79 19.33
CA GLY A 47 1.80 -0.17 18.23
C GLY A 47 1.79 0.48 16.83
N LYS A 48 2.01 1.79 16.74
CA LYS A 48 2.11 2.57 15.51
C LYS A 48 3.43 3.30 15.49
N PHE A 49 4.06 3.31 14.33
CA PHE A 49 5.29 4.07 14.16
C PHE A 49 4.97 5.56 14.03
N ASN A 50 5.79 6.40 14.62
CA ASN A 50 5.66 7.86 14.60
C ASN A 50 6.98 8.56 14.27
N ASP A 51 8.07 7.79 14.10
CA ASP A 51 9.33 8.29 13.55
C ASP A 51 9.98 7.28 12.59
N HIS A 52 10.56 7.81 11.50
CA HIS A 52 11.28 7.10 10.45
C HIS A 52 12.54 7.90 10.08
N SER A 53 13.71 7.32 10.30
CA SER A 53 15.01 7.97 10.12
C SER A 53 16.06 7.05 9.49
N GLY A 54 17.24 7.60 9.15
CA GLY A 54 18.30 6.87 8.44
C GLY A 54 18.15 6.99 6.92
N ASP A 55 18.24 5.88 6.20
CA ASP A 55 17.83 5.84 4.80
C ASP A 55 16.30 5.75 4.75
N LEU A 56 15.68 6.61 3.94
CA LEU A 56 14.22 6.73 3.85
C LEU A 56 13.68 6.16 2.53
N ASN A 57 14.56 5.71 1.65
CA ASN A 57 14.17 5.21 0.34
C ASN A 57 13.73 3.74 0.44
N PRO A 58 12.83 3.29 -0.44
CA PRO A 58 12.54 1.86 -0.57
C PRO A 58 13.70 1.12 -1.28
N GLU A 59 14.21 0.03 -0.71
CA GLU A 59 15.18 -0.86 -1.38
C GLU A 59 14.50 -1.88 -2.31
N ILE A 60 13.25 -2.23 -2.01
CA ILE A 60 12.47 -3.19 -2.77
C ILE A 60 11.06 -2.67 -3.09
N TRP A 61 10.49 -3.13 -4.20
CA TRP A 61 9.07 -2.90 -4.46
C TRP A 61 8.22 -3.89 -3.66
N VAL A 62 7.11 -3.40 -3.12
CA VAL A 62 6.08 -4.22 -2.46
C VAL A 62 4.77 -4.03 -3.19
N GLY A 63 4.06 -5.12 -3.45
CA GLY A 63 2.64 -5.11 -3.78
C GLY A 63 1.86 -5.87 -2.71
N ARG A 64 0.64 -5.42 -2.42
CA ARG A 64 -0.26 -6.09 -1.47
C ARG A 64 -1.53 -6.56 -2.18
N LEU A 65 -1.83 -7.85 -2.04
CA LEU A 65 -3.09 -8.46 -2.45
C LEU A 65 -3.85 -8.88 -1.19
N TRP A 66 -4.84 -8.07 -0.83
CA TRP A 66 -5.75 -8.29 0.29
C TRP A 66 -7.18 -8.37 -0.24
N THR A 67 -8.01 -9.24 0.34
CA THR A 67 -9.41 -9.42 -0.08
C THR A 67 -10.39 -8.77 0.91
N PRO A 68 -11.46 -8.11 0.42
CA PRO A 68 -12.49 -7.50 1.28
C PRO A 68 -13.31 -8.51 2.08
N THR A 69 -13.24 -9.78 1.72
CA THR A 69 -13.89 -10.91 2.38
C THR A 69 -12.87 -11.78 3.12
N ALA A 70 -13.37 -12.62 4.03
CA ALA A 70 -12.57 -13.56 4.81
C ALA A 70 -11.35 -12.93 5.51
N ASN A 71 -11.51 -11.69 5.98
CA ASN A 71 -10.47 -10.91 6.65
C ASN A 71 -9.15 -10.87 5.86
N GLY A 72 -9.20 -10.71 4.54
CA GLY A 72 -8.00 -10.66 3.69
C GLY A 72 -7.57 -11.99 3.07
N ASN A 73 -8.19 -13.12 3.43
CA ASN A 73 -7.76 -14.47 3.04
C ASN A 73 -8.74 -15.21 2.13
N ASP A 74 -9.56 -14.51 1.35
CA ASP A 74 -10.50 -15.17 0.44
C ASP A 74 -9.77 -15.81 -0.74
N ALA A 75 -9.56 -17.11 -0.65
CA ALA A 75 -8.84 -17.88 -1.65
C ALA A 75 -9.51 -17.83 -3.04
N ALA A 76 -10.85 -17.70 -3.10
CA ALA A 76 -11.55 -17.62 -4.38
C ALA A 76 -11.22 -16.30 -5.10
N LEU A 77 -11.24 -15.18 -4.37
CA LEU A 77 -10.88 -13.87 -4.92
C LEU A 77 -9.39 -13.76 -5.27
N ILE A 78 -8.51 -14.32 -4.44
CA ILE A 78 -7.07 -14.37 -4.73
C ILE A 78 -6.80 -15.16 -6.02
N ASN A 79 -7.41 -16.33 -6.17
CA ASN A 79 -7.26 -17.16 -7.37
C ASN A 79 -7.86 -16.49 -8.62
N ASP A 80 -8.99 -15.78 -8.47
CA ASP A 80 -9.55 -14.98 -9.56
C ASP A 80 -8.60 -13.87 -10.02
N TYR A 81 -8.03 -13.12 -9.07
CA TYR A 81 -7.03 -12.09 -9.38
C TYR A 81 -5.83 -12.68 -10.14
N PHE A 82 -5.27 -13.80 -9.67
CA PHE A 82 -4.15 -14.44 -10.36
C PHE A 82 -4.52 -14.97 -11.74
N THR A 83 -5.75 -15.48 -11.91
CA THR A 83 -6.26 -15.89 -13.21
C THR A 83 -6.34 -14.71 -14.18
N ARG A 84 -6.84 -13.54 -13.73
CA ARG A 84 -6.88 -12.32 -14.55
C ARG A 84 -5.49 -11.80 -14.88
N ASN A 85 -4.59 -11.72 -13.90
CA ASN A 85 -3.21 -11.30 -14.11
C ASN A 85 -2.47 -12.24 -15.09
N HIS A 86 -2.67 -13.55 -14.99
CA HIS A 86 -2.11 -14.53 -15.90
C HIS A 86 -2.58 -14.31 -17.35
N LYS A 87 -3.90 -14.19 -17.56
CA LYS A 87 -4.47 -13.92 -18.88
C LYS A 87 -3.99 -12.57 -19.46
N PHE A 88 -3.91 -11.53 -18.63
CA PHE A 88 -3.38 -10.22 -19.03
C PHE A 88 -1.93 -10.32 -19.51
N ARG A 89 -1.05 -10.99 -18.73
CA ARG A 89 0.36 -11.15 -19.07
C ARG A 89 0.61 -12.02 -20.30
N LEU A 90 -0.29 -12.94 -20.61
CA LEU A 90 -0.26 -13.74 -21.85
C LEU A 90 -0.91 -13.04 -23.05
N GLY A 91 -1.41 -11.81 -22.90
CA GLY A 91 -2.10 -11.10 -23.98
C GLY A 91 -3.47 -11.69 -24.34
N MET A 92 -4.03 -12.52 -23.47
CA MET A 92 -5.35 -13.15 -23.64
C MET A 92 -6.50 -12.22 -23.19
N LEU A 93 -6.17 -11.09 -22.58
CA LEU A 93 -7.11 -10.00 -22.31
C LEU A 93 -6.72 -8.81 -23.18
N GLY A 94 -7.70 -8.28 -23.92
CA GLY A 94 -7.52 -7.00 -24.63
C GLY A 94 -7.34 -5.86 -23.62
N HIS A 95 -6.56 -4.86 -24.00
CA HIS A 95 -6.51 -3.58 -23.31
C HIS A 95 -7.02 -2.50 -24.27
N ALA A 96 -7.74 -1.52 -23.75
CA ALA A 96 -8.07 -0.34 -24.52
C ALA A 96 -6.85 0.58 -24.58
N ARG A 97 -6.60 1.24 -25.72
CA ARG A 97 -5.64 2.36 -25.82
C ARG A 97 -6.27 3.66 -25.33
N SER A 98 -6.95 3.60 -24.20
CA SER A 98 -7.65 4.71 -23.57
C SER A 98 -7.43 4.67 -22.07
N ALA A 99 -7.44 5.85 -21.44
CA ALA A 99 -7.40 6.01 -20.01
C ALA A 99 -8.69 6.69 -19.54
N LEU A 100 -9.08 6.41 -18.30
CA LEU A 100 -10.19 7.06 -17.61
C LEU A 100 -9.59 7.87 -16.45
N ALA A 101 -9.95 9.14 -16.38
CA ALA A 101 -9.52 10.05 -15.32
C ALA A 101 -10.74 10.68 -14.66
N TYR A 102 -10.69 10.81 -13.34
CA TYR A 102 -11.66 11.53 -12.51
C TYR A 102 -10.90 12.67 -11.80
N PRO A 103 -10.68 13.82 -12.46
CA PRO A 103 -10.05 14.97 -11.81
C PRO A 103 -11.02 15.54 -10.76
N ASP A 104 -10.52 15.74 -9.54
CA ASP A 104 -11.21 16.45 -8.45
C ASP A 104 -10.70 17.90 -8.34
N ASP A 105 -11.51 18.81 -7.82
CA ASP A 105 -11.35 20.27 -7.93
C ASP A 105 -10.34 20.91 -6.94
N ASP A 106 -9.47 20.13 -6.28
CA ASP A 106 -8.51 20.60 -5.27
C ASP A 106 -7.46 21.63 -5.78
N TRP A 107 -7.52 22.00 -7.06
CA TRP A 107 -6.58 22.89 -7.75
C TRP A 107 -7.26 24.18 -8.29
N GLN A 108 -8.55 24.43 -7.97
CA GLN A 108 -9.34 25.50 -8.61
C GLN A 108 -9.24 26.91 -8.00
N SER A 109 -8.49 27.17 -6.93
CA SER A 109 -8.36 28.53 -6.38
C SER A 109 -6.91 29.00 -6.24
N PHE A 110 -6.49 29.85 -7.18
CA PHE A 110 -5.35 30.78 -7.04
C PHE A 110 -5.89 32.21 -6.86
#